data_AF-A0A954E9H5-F1
#
_entry.id   AF-A0A954E9H5-F1
#
_cell.length_a   1.000
_cell.length_b   1.000
_cell.length_c   1.000
_cell.angle_alpha   90.00
_cell.angle_beta   90.00
_cell.angle_gamma   90.00
#
_symmetry.space_group_name_H-M   'P 1'
#
loop_
_entity.id
_entity.type
_entity.pdbx_description
1 polymer ?
#
loop_
_entity_poly.entity_id
_entity_poly.type
_entity_poly.pdbx_seq_one_letter_code
_entity_poly.pdbx_strand_id
1 'polypeptide(L)'
;TPKTKVIICNTPANPTGAVASESELQALAELAVEKDIALISDEIYKAFCYDAPFVSPARWNPQTIVIDGFSKSHSMTGWRIGWAHGPQHVIQQMLKLQQFTFVCSPHPVQHAGLVAWDYDVSDRVAEYKAKRDFMVGELKNDYEIHGAQGAFYLFLKAPWGTGTEFVKEAINNNLLIIPGNV
;
A
#
# COMPACT_ATOMS: atom_id res chain seq x y z
N THR A 1 9.20 -22.08 -2.31
CA THR A 1 9.74 -23.40 -1.89
C THR A 1 8.59 -24.22 -1.32
N PRO A 2 8.74 -25.53 -1.05
CA PRO A 2 7.70 -26.29 -0.34
C PRO A 2 7.34 -25.73 1.07
N LYS A 3 8.17 -24.83 1.61
CA LYS A 3 7.94 -24.14 2.90
C LYS A 3 7.11 -22.87 2.77
N THR A 4 6.82 -22.37 1.57
CA THR A 4 6.06 -21.12 1.37
C THR A 4 4.61 -21.33 1.84
N LYS A 5 4.13 -20.45 2.73
CA LYS A 5 2.77 -20.50 3.28
C LYS A 5 1.93 -19.26 2.99
N VAL A 6 2.59 -18.13 2.78
CA VAL A 6 1.95 -16.84 2.54
C VAL A 6 2.71 -16.09 1.46
N ILE A 7 1.98 -15.39 0.61
CA ILE A 7 2.46 -14.34 -0.28
C ILE A 7 1.82 -13.03 0.19
N ILE A 8 2.61 -11.96 0.28
CA ILE A 8 2.12 -10.61 0.55
C ILE A 8 2.29 -9.79 -0.72
N CYS A 9 1.18 -9.29 -1.24
CA CYS A 9 1.13 -8.33 -2.34
C CYS A 9 0.77 -6.97 -1.75
N ASN A 10 1.65 -5.98 -1.90
CA ASN A 10 1.33 -4.60 -1.57
C ASN A 10 1.28 -3.78 -2.86
N THR A 11 0.08 -3.35 -3.24
CA THR A 11 -0.11 -2.58 -4.47
C THR A 11 -1.28 -1.60 -4.30
N PRO A 12 -1.11 -0.30 -4.61
CA PRO A 12 0.15 0.39 -4.88
C PRO A 12 1.21 0.21 -3.79
N ALA A 13 2.46 0.04 -4.20
CA ALA A 13 3.53 -0.40 -3.33
C ALA A 13 4.17 0.75 -2.52
N ASN A 14 4.46 0.49 -1.25
CA ASN A 14 5.42 1.25 -0.45
C ASN A 14 6.72 0.45 -0.36
N PRO A 15 7.89 0.97 -0.77
CA PRO A 15 8.19 2.39 -1.05
C PRO A 15 8.19 2.81 -2.52
N THR A 16 8.02 1.89 -3.48
CA THR A 16 8.29 2.18 -4.89
C THR A 16 7.20 3.00 -5.60
N GLY A 17 5.99 3.01 -5.07
CA GLY A 17 4.81 3.51 -5.78
C GLY A 17 4.45 2.65 -7.00
N ALA A 18 5.01 1.45 -7.13
CA ALA A 18 4.69 0.54 -8.23
C ALA A 18 3.26 0.02 -8.11
N VAL A 19 2.55 -0.06 -9.24
CA VAL A 19 1.22 -0.66 -9.33
C VAL A 19 1.33 -1.92 -10.18
N ALA A 20 0.91 -3.06 -9.62
CA ALA A 20 0.89 -4.33 -10.34
C ALA A 20 -0.20 -4.28 -11.42
N SER A 21 0.11 -4.78 -12.61
CA SER A 21 -0.84 -4.88 -13.71
C SER A 21 -1.95 -5.90 -13.40
N GLU A 22 -3.08 -5.79 -14.11
CA GLU A 22 -4.18 -6.74 -14.01
C GLU A 22 -3.72 -8.18 -14.27
N SER A 23 -2.88 -8.38 -15.29
CA SER A 23 -2.32 -9.69 -15.64
C SER A 23 -1.38 -10.26 -14.56
N GLU A 24 -0.56 -9.42 -13.92
CA GLU A 24 0.31 -9.87 -12.83
C GLU A 24 -0.52 -10.27 -11.60
N LEU A 25 -1.56 -9.50 -11.28
CA LEU A 25 -2.45 -9.77 -10.15
C LEU A 25 -3.27 -11.04 -10.38
N GLN A 26 -3.78 -11.24 -11.59
CA GLN A 26 -4.46 -12.47 -11.97
C GLN A 26 -3.50 -13.68 -11.83
N ALA A 27 -2.32 -13.61 -12.43
CA ALA A 27 -1.34 -14.69 -12.36
C ALA A 27 -0.92 -14.99 -10.90
N LEU A 28 -0.75 -13.96 -10.06
CA LEU A 28 -0.43 -14.13 -8.65
C LEU A 28 -1.56 -14.81 -7.87
N ALA A 29 -2.81 -14.39 -8.12
CA ALA A 29 -3.99 -14.96 -7.49
C ALA A 29 -4.17 -16.44 -7.87
N GLU A 30 -4.05 -16.76 -9.17
CA GLU A 30 -4.13 -18.13 -9.68
C GLU A 30 -3.00 -19.02 -9.15
N LEU A 31 -1.77 -18.49 -9.09
CA LEU A 31 -0.63 -19.21 -8.50
C LEU A 31 -0.86 -19.53 -7.03
N ALA A 32 -1.40 -18.58 -6.26
CA ALA A 32 -1.70 -18.78 -4.85
C ALA A 32 -2.74 -19.90 -4.65
N VAL A 33 -3.76 -19.96 -5.52
CA VAL A 33 -4.76 -21.05 -5.54
C VAL A 33 -4.10 -22.38 -5.92
N GLU A 34 -3.35 -22.42 -7.02
CA GLU A 34 -2.70 -23.64 -7.52
C GLU A 34 -1.76 -24.28 -6.50
N LYS A 35 -1.05 -23.44 -5.74
CA LYS A 35 -0.04 -23.89 -4.76
C LYS A 35 -0.58 -24.04 -3.34
N ASP A 36 -1.87 -23.80 -3.10
CA ASP A 36 -2.48 -23.78 -1.76
C ASP A 36 -1.69 -22.86 -0.80
N ILE A 37 -1.43 -21.63 -1.25
CA ILE A 37 -0.70 -20.59 -0.52
C ILE A 37 -1.66 -19.44 -0.20
N ALA A 38 -1.65 -18.97 1.04
CA ALA A 38 -2.46 -17.80 1.42
C ALA A 38 -1.92 -16.54 0.72
N LEU A 39 -2.82 -15.76 0.12
CA LEU A 39 -2.50 -14.45 -0.45
C LEU A 39 -3.02 -13.35 0.47
N ILE A 40 -2.13 -12.45 0.89
CA ILE A 40 -2.47 -11.21 1.57
C ILE A 40 -2.32 -10.07 0.57
N SER A 41 -3.37 -9.29 0.36
CA SER A 41 -3.38 -8.08 -0.46
C SER A 41 -3.46 -6.87 0.45
N ASP A 42 -2.37 -6.10 0.57
CA ASP A 42 -2.36 -4.80 1.24
C ASP A 42 -2.70 -3.71 0.22
N GLU A 43 -3.94 -3.24 0.31
CA GLU A 43 -4.60 -2.32 -0.63
C GLU A 43 -4.74 -0.91 -0.04
N ILE A 44 -4.00 -0.59 1.04
CA ILE A 44 -4.14 0.68 1.78
C ILE A 44 -3.94 1.93 0.91
N TYR A 45 -3.28 1.80 -0.25
CA TYR A 45 -3.04 2.87 -1.20
C TYR A 45 -3.97 2.83 -2.44
N LYS A 46 -4.99 1.97 -2.49
CA LYS A 46 -5.82 1.75 -3.71
C LYS A 46 -6.43 3.02 -4.32
N ALA A 47 -6.74 4.02 -3.50
CA ALA A 47 -7.27 5.30 -3.98
C ALA A 47 -6.22 6.12 -4.76
N PHE A 48 -4.94 5.86 -4.54
CA PHE A 48 -3.81 6.52 -5.18
C PHE A 48 -3.25 5.65 -6.31
N CYS A 49 -4.10 5.16 -7.21
CA CYS A 49 -3.67 4.63 -8.51
C CYS A 49 -3.90 5.72 -9.56
N TYR A 50 -2.82 6.21 -10.17
CA TYR A 50 -2.89 7.42 -11.01
C TYR A 50 -3.11 7.14 -12.49
N ASP A 51 -2.49 6.06 -12.99
CA ASP A 51 -2.37 5.81 -14.43
C ASP A 51 -3.38 4.77 -14.93
N ALA A 52 -3.96 3.99 -14.02
CA ALA A 52 -5.01 3.00 -14.30
C ALA A 52 -5.90 2.80 -13.06
N PRO A 53 -7.15 2.33 -13.24
CA PRO A 53 -7.99 1.93 -12.12
C PRO A 53 -7.34 0.83 -11.27
N PHE A 54 -7.58 0.88 -9.96
CA PHE A 54 -7.13 -0.19 -9.07
C PHE A 54 -7.89 -1.50 -9.34
N VAL A 55 -7.17 -2.62 -9.28
CA VAL A 55 -7.74 -3.96 -9.38
C VAL A 55 -7.25 -4.79 -8.19
N SER A 56 -8.17 -5.46 -7.49
CA SER A 56 -7.83 -6.38 -6.40
C SER A 56 -7.61 -7.80 -6.93
N PRO A 57 -6.57 -8.52 -6.47
CA PRO A 57 -6.39 -9.94 -6.79
C PRO A 57 -7.52 -10.82 -6.21
N ALA A 58 -8.31 -10.30 -5.25
CA ALA A 58 -9.48 -11.00 -4.71
C ALA A 58 -10.57 -11.29 -5.78
N ARG A 59 -10.51 -10.62 -6.94
CA ARG A 59 -11.39 -10.89 -8.09
C ARG A 59 -11.22 -12.30 -8.65
N TRP A 60 -9.99 -12.84 -8.63
CA TRP A 60 -9.69 -14.19 -9.15
C TRP A 60 -9.44 -15.20 -8.03
N ASN A 61 -9.05 -14.74 -6.85
CA ASN A 61 -8.94 -15.58 -5.65
C ASN A 61 -9.78 -15.00 -4.51
N PRO A 62 -11.05 -15.44 -4.34
CA PRO A 62 -11.91 -15.00 -3.24
C PRO A 62 -11.41 -15.39 -1.85
N GLN A 63 -10.39 -16.27 -1.76
CA GLN A 63 -9.72 -16.61 -0.50
C GLN A 63 -8.59 -15.63 -0.12
N THR A 64 -8.37 -14.58 -0.92
CA THR A 64 -7.41 -13.52 -0.61
C THR A 64 -7.81 -12.80 0.68
N ILE A 65 -6.84 -12.60 1.58
CA ILE A 65 -6.98 -11.75 2.76
C ILE A 65 -6.63 -10.32 2.33
N VAL A 66 -7.63 -9.46 2.21
CA VAL A 66 -7.44 -8.05 1.87
C VAL A 66 -7.32 -7.24 3.15
N ILE A 67 -6.36 -6.33 3.18
CA ILE A 67 -6.13 -5.36 4.26
C ILE A 67 -6.25 -3.95 3.67
N ASP A 68 -7.04 -3.10 4.32
CA ASP A 68 -7.25 -1.72 3.89
C ASP A 68 -7.64 -0.83 5.09
N GLY A 69 -7.79 0.48 4.87
CA GLY A 69 -8.10 1.43 5.92
C GLY A 69 -8.17 2.88 5.45
N PHE A 70 -8.58 3.75 6.37
CA PHE A 70 -8.74 5.18 6.09
C PHE A 70 -7.47 6.01 6.28
N SER A 71 -6.39 5.38 6.73
CA SER A 71 -5.15 6.09 7.11
C SER A 71 -4.61 6.95 5.96
N LYS A 72 -4.72 6.49 4.71
CA LYS A 72 -4.06 7.11 3.57
C LYS A 72 -5.04 7.89 2.71
N SER A 73 -6.11 7.24 2.26
CA SER A 73 -7.16 7.84 1.44
C SER A 73 -7.77 9.09 2.10
N HIS A 74 -8.06 9.01 3.41
CA HIS A 74 -8.80 10.05 4.14
C HIS A 74 -7.92 10.86 5.09
N SER A 75 -6.59 10.73 5.03
CA SER A 75 -5.66 11.37 5.99
C SER A 75 -5.88 10.98 7.46
N MET A 76 -6.54 9.86 7.74
CA MET A 76 -6.91 9.47 9.10
C MET A 76 -5.80 8.67 9.81
N THR A 77 -4.52 8.99 9.55
CA THR A 77 -3.37 8.22 10.07
C THR A 77 -3.39 8.07 11.60
N GLY A 78 -3.69 9.16 12.31
CA GLY A 78 -3.77 9.18 13.78
C GLY A 78 -5.03 8.54 14.38
N TRP A 79 -6.04 8.23 13.56
CA TRP A 79 -7.33 7.72 14.03
C TRP A 79 -7.34 6.21 14.24
N ARG A 80 -6.38 5.50 13.63
CA ARG A 80 -6.14 4.06 13.85
C ARG A 80 -7.33 3.18 13.50
N ILE A 81 -7.90 3.39 12.31
CA ILE A 81 -8.98 2.57 11.76
C ILE A 81 -8.58 1.96 10.42
N GLY A 82 -8.80 0.66 10.33
CA GLY A 82 -8.59 -0.20 9.17
C GLY A 82 -9.39 -1.48 9.34
N TRP A 83 -9.41 -2.30 8.31
CA TRP A 83 -10.18 -3.54 8.28
C TRP A 83 -9.44 -4.60 7.48
N ALA A 84 -9.87 -5.84 7.67
CA ALA A 84 -9.50 -6.95 6.81
C ALA A 84 -10.75 -7.73 6.41
N HIS A 85 -10.76 -8.26 5.20
CA HIS A 85 -11.76 -9.22 4.74
C HIS A 85 -11.08 -10.39 4.03
N GLY A 86 -11.73 -11.55 3.99
CA GLY A 86 -11.15 -12.78 3.44
C GLY A 86 -11.88 -14.03 3.92
N PRO A 87 -11.23 -15.21 3.87
CA PRO A 87 -11.84 -16.47 4.28
C PRO A 87 -12.38 -16.43 5.71
N GLN A 88 -13.64 -16.84 5.88
CA GLN A 88 -14.32 -16.79 7.17
C GLN A 88 -13.51 -17.45 8.29
N HIS A 89 -12.93 -18.64 8.02
CA HIS A 89 -12.15 -19.37 9.02
C HIS A 89 -10.91 -18.60 9.49
N VAL A 90 -10.24 -17.84 8.61
CA VAL A 90 -9.10 -16.98 8.97
C VAL A 90 -9.57 -15.78 9.77
N ILE A 91 -10.61 -15.07 9.31
CA ILE A 91 -11.16 -13.91 10.01
C ILE A 91 -11.61 -14.28 11.42
N GLN A 92 -12.21 -15.45 11.62
CA GLN A 92 -12.57 -15.93 12.97
C GLN A 92 -11.36 -16.14 13.88
N GLN A 93 -10.23 -16.63 13.35
CA GLN A 93 -9.00 -16.73 14.15
C GLN A 93 -8.40 -15.34 14.46
N MET A 94 -8.48 -14.40 13.51
CA MET A 94 -8.06 -13.00 13.75
C MET A 94 -8.90 -12.36 14.86
N LEU A 95 -10.24 -12.52 14.82
CA LEU A 95 -11.14 -12.03 15.87
C LEU A 95 -10.85 -12.68 17.23
N LYS A 96 -10.58 -13.98 17.26
CA LYS A 96 -10.18 -14.67 18.49
C LYS A 96 -8.90 -14.08 19.06
N LEU A 97 -7.86 -13.85 18.25
CA LEU A 97 -6.61 -13.24 18.71
C LEU A 97 -6.82 -11.78 19.16
N GLN A 98 -7.65 -11.03 18.44
CA GLN A 98 -7.99 -9.65 18.74
C GLN A 98 -8.60 -9.54 20.14
N GLN A 99 -9.53 -10.43 20.52
CA GLN A 99 -10.15 -10.44 21.86
C GLN A 99 -9.13 -10.54 23.02
N PHE A 100 -7.95 -11.12 22.80
CA PHE A 100 -6.88 -11.22 23.79
C PHE A 100 -5.83 -10.10 23.71
N THR A 101 -5.87 -9.26 22.68
CA THR A 101 -4.86 -8.21 22.45
C THR A 101 -5.46 -6.80 22.50
N PHE A 102 -6.60 -6.56 21.84
CA PHE A 102 -7.33 -5.29 21.83
C PHE A 102 -8.82 -5.52 21.50
N VAL A 103 -9.73 -4.96 22.30
CA VAL A 103 -11.18 -5.29 22.20
C VAL A 103 -11.79 -4.89 20.84
N CYS A 104 -11.65 -3.62 20.45
CA CYS A 104 -12.16 -3.09 19.19
C CYS A 104 -11.46 -1.77 18.84
N SER A 105 -11.63 -1.30 17.59
CA SER A 105 -11.24 0.07 17.23
C SER A 105 -12.05 1.09 18.05
N PRO A 106 -11.51 2.29 18.34
CA PRO A 106 -12.22 3.27 19.16
C PRO A 106 -13.61 3.60 18.61
N HIS A 107 -14.65 3.47 19.44
CA HIS A 107 -16.05 3.65 19.03
C HIS A 107 -16.35 4.95 18.25
N PRO A 108 -15.91 6.16 18.69
CA PRO A 108 -16.14 7.38 17.91
C PRO A 108 -15.45 7.37 16.54
N VAL A 109 -14.33 6.65 16.41
CA VAL A 109 -13.62 6.52 15.14
C VAL A 109 -14.38 5.59 14.18
N GLN A 110 -15.06 4.56 14.69
CA GLN A 110 -15.91 3.72 13.86
C GLN A 110 -17.04 4.54 13.22
N HIS A 111 -17.68 5.44 13.97
CA HIS A 111 -18.67 6.39 13.43
C HIS A 111 -18.07 7.35 12.41
N ALA A 112 -16.89 7.91 12.69
CA ALA A 112 -16.18 8.73 11.70
C ALA A 112 -15.84 7.94 10.43
N GLY A 113 -15.54 6.65 10.57
CA GLY A 113 -15.31 5.74 9.45
C GLY A 113 -16.53 5.56 8.54
N LEU A 114 -17.76 5.58 9.09
CA LEU A 114 -18.98 5.54 8.28
C LEU A 114 -19.10 6.80 7.41
N VAL A 115 -18.80 7.97 7.97
CA VAL A 115 -18.80 9.24 7.22
C VAL A 115 -17.68 9.26 6.18
N ALA A 116 -16.49 8.76 6.53
CA ALA A 116 -15.37 8.65 5.62
C ALA A 116 -15.69 7.71 4.44
N TRP A 117 -16.39 6.61 4.67
CA TRP A 117 -16.70 5.63 3.62
C TRP A 117 -17.42 6.25 2.41
N ASP A 118 -18.31 7.22 2.65
CA ASP A 118 -19.10 7.89 1.60
C ASP A 118 -18.44 9.18 1.09
N TYR A 119 -17.25 9.54 1.60
CA TYR A 119 -16.56 10.77 1.22
C TYR A 119 -15.78 10.59 -0.09
N ASP A 120 -16.01 11.48 -1.06
CA ASP A 120 -15.25 11.47 -2.31
C ASP A 120 -13.85 12.08 -2.11
N VAL A 121 -12.82 11.25 -2.33
CA VAL A 121 -11.40 11.64 -2.22
C VAL A 121 -10.78 12.05 -3.56
N SER A 122 -11.55 12.09 -4.65
CA SER A 122 -11.06 12.32 -6.02
C SER A 122 -10.21 13.58 -6.17
N ASP A 123 -10.67 14.73 -5.66
CA ASP A 123 -9.93 16.00 -5.71
C ASP A 123 -8.56 15.89 -5.03
N ARG A 124 -8.53 15.28 -3.86
CA ARG A 124 -7.29 15.05 -3.10
C ARG A 124 -6.36 14.10 -3.84
N VAL A 125 -6.89 13.04 -4.45
CA VAL A 125 -6.10 12.12 -5.28
C VAL A 125 -5.51 12.85 -6.49
N ALA A 126 -6.27 13.74 -7.12
CA ALA A 126 -5.79 14.56 -8.24
C ALA A 126 -4.64 15.51 -7.83
N GLU A 127 -4.69 16.10 -6.64
CA GLU A 127 -3.57 16.89 -6.11
C GLU A 127 -2.30 16.06 -5.93
N TYR A 128 -2.42 14.84 -5.40
CA TYR A 128 -1.27 13.94 -5.25
C TYR A 128 -0.73 13.49 -6.61
N LYS A 129 -1.60 13.24 -7.59
CA LYS A 129 -1.17 12.96 -8.96
C LYS A 129 -0.38 14.12 -9.55
N ALA A 130 -0.85 15.36 -9.39
CA ALA A 130 -0.13 16.54 -9.87
C ALA A 130 1.26 16.69 -9.21
N LYS A 131 1.35 16.44 -7.90
CA LYS A 131 2.64 16.41 -7.18
C LYS A 131 3.57 15.31 -7.69
N ARG A 132 3.04 14.11 -7.93
CA ARG A 132 3.78 12.98 -8.52
C ARG A 132 4.31 13.35 -9.89
N ASP A 133 3.46 13.86 -10.78
CA ASP A 133 3.80 14.23 -12.15
C ASP A 133 4.91 15.33 -12.16
N PHE A 134 4.80 16.32 -11.28
CA PHE A 134 5.83 17.36 -11.10
C PHE A 134 7.17 16.77 -10.64
N MET A 135 7.19 16.02 -9.54
CA MET A 135 8.42 15.48 -8.97
C MET A 135 9.12 14.49 -9.92
N VAL A 136 8.36 13.64 -10.62
CA VAL A 136 8.91 12.75 -11.66
C VAL A 136 9.47 13.57 -12.83
N GLY A 137 8.78 14.63 -13.23
CA GLY A 137 9.24 15.54 -14.29
C GLY A 137 10.60 16.17 -13.99
N GLU A 138 10.79 16.66 -12.77
CA GLU A 138 12.03 17.30 -12.31
C GLU A 138 13.18 16.30 -12.13
N LEU A 139 12.89 15.10 -11.61
CA LEU A 139 13.95 14.18 -11.17
C LEU A 139 14.38 13.14 -12.21
N LYS A 140 13.55 12.85 -13.22
CA LYS A 140 13.77 11.73 -14.17
C LYS A 140 15.09 11.80 -14.97
N ASN A 141 15.68 12.98 -15.11
CA ASN A 141 16.93 13.15 -15.87
C ASN A 141 18.17 12.89 -15.00
N ASP A 142 18.06 13.07 -13.68
CA ASP A 142 19.16 12.98 -12.73
C ASP A 142 19.11 11.70 -11.89
N TYR A 143 17.93 11.07 -11.79
CA TYR A 143 17.68 9.91 -10.96
C TYR A 143 17.01 8.78 -11.72
N GLU A 144 17.42 7.55 -11.40
CA GLU A 144 16.71 6.34 -11.82
C GLU A 144 15.47 6.15 -10.93
N ILE A 145 14.28 6.24 -11.53
CA ILE A 145 12.99 6.13 -10.85
C ILE A 145 12.36 4.79 -11.23
N HIS A 146 12.09 3.94 -10.24
CA HIS A 146 11.32 2.70 -10.43
C HIS A 146 9.94 2.85 -9.80
N GLY A 147 8.87 2.69 -10.59
CA GLY A 147 7.49 2.76 -10.12
C GLY A 147 6.85 4.15 -10.32
N ALA A 148 6.27 4.69 -9.24
CA ALA A 148 5.53 5.96 -9.20
C ALA A 148 4.13 5.99 -9.86
N GLN A 149 3.55 4.84 -10.24
CA GLN A 149 2.17 4.79 -10.76
C GLN A 149 1.10 4.94 -9.68
N GLY A 150 1.48 4.81 -8.41
CA GLY A 150 0.59 4.99 -7.28
C GLY A 150 1.27 5.25 -5.94
N ALA A 151 0.50 5.18 -4.86
CA ALA A 151 0.89 5.66 -3.53
C ALA A 151 1.39 7.12 -3.61
N PHE A 152 2.21 7.57 -2.65
CA PHE A 152 2.75 8.94 -2.65
C PHE A 152 4.26 8.96 -2.35
N TYR A 153 4.95 7.93 -2.82
CA TYR A 153 6.39 7.73 -2.65
C TYR A 153 7.11 7.76 -4.00
N LEU A 154 8.36 8.23 -3.98
CA LEU A 154 9.32 8.03 -5.06
C LEU A 154 10.51 7.28 -4.49
N PHE A 155 10.75 6.06 -4.97
CA PHE A 155 11.90 5.28 -4.58
C PHE A 155 13.02 5.45 -5.61
N LEU A 156 13.94 6.34 -5.28
CA LEU A 156 15.03 6.75 -6.15
C LEU A 156 16.28 5.93 -5.84
N LYS A 157 16.99 5.53 -6.88
CA LYS A 157 18.35 5.02 -6.71
C LYS A 157 19.27 6.17 -6.30
N ALA A 158 20.11 5.94 -5.30
CA ALA A 158 21.13 6.92 -4.91
C ALA A 158 22.07 7.18 -6.11
N PRO A 159 22.29 8.45 -6.50
CA PRO A 159 23.10 8.79 -7.67
C PRO A 159 24.59 8.53 -7.46
N TRP A 160 25.02 8.41 -6.19
CA TRP A 160 26.38 8.09 -5.78
C TRP A 160 26.39 7.46 -4.39
N GLY A 161 27.48 6.79 -4.06
CA GLY A 161 27.68 6.15 -2.75
C GLY A 161 26.59 5.14 -2.40
N THR A 162 26.38 4.95 -1.11
CA THR A 162 25.27 4.17 -0.56
C THR A 162 24.06 5.06 -0.28
N GLY A 163 22.86 4.47 -0.22
CA GLY A 163 21.65 5.20 0.17
C GLY A 163 21.78 5.91 1.52
N THR A 164 22.51 5.31 2.47
CA THR A 164 22.80 5.91 3.79
C THR A 164 23.68 7.16 3.68
N GLU A 165 24.72 7.14 2.85
CA GLU A 165 25.59 8.30 2.64
C GLU A 165 24.85 9.43 1.94
N PHE A 166 24.07 9.09 0.92
CA PHE A 166 23.25 10.06 0.20
C PHE A 166 22.21 10.72 1.12
N VAL A 167 21.52 9.95 1.98
CA VAL A 167 20.57 10.51 2.96
C VAL A 167 21.27 11.41 3.98
N LYS A 168 22.48 11.07 4.46
CA LYS A 168 23.25 11.95 5.35
C LYS A 168 23.55 13.29 4.69
N GLU A 169 23.95 13.26 3.42
CA GLU A 169 24.21 14.49 2.67
C GLU A 169 22.93 15.29 2.43
N ALA A 170 21.80 14.63 2.12
CA ALA A 170 20.51 15.29 2.03
C ALA A 170 20.14 16.02 3.33
N ILE A 171 20.38 15.40 4.50
CA ILE A 171 20.15 16.02 5.81
C ILE A 171 21.05 17.24 6.01
N ASN A 172 22.33 17.17 5.63
CA ASN A 172 23.24 18.33 5.67
C ASN A 172 22.73 19.50 4.80
N ASN A 173 21.96 19.19 3.75
CA ASN A 173 21.31 20.14 2.86
C ASN A 173 19.85 20.47 3.28
N ASN A 174 19.46 20.17 4.52
CA ASN A 174 18.11 20.40 5.09
C ASN A 174 16.97 19.64 4.38
N LEU A 175 17.28 18.53 3.71
CA LEU A 175 16.31 17.64 3.08
C LEU A 175 16.23 16.32 3.84
N LEU A 176 15.04 16.00 4.38
CA LEU A 176 14.78 14.72 5.03
C LEU A 176 14.24 13.71 4.02
N ILE A 177 14.99 12.62 3.80
CA ILE A 177 14.58 11.44 3.02
C ILE A 177 14.91 10.16 3.80
N ILE A 178 14.31 9.04 3.41
CA ILE A 178 14.45 7.75 4.11
C ILE A 178 15.38 6.84 3.30
N PRO A 179 16.41 6.22 3.90
CA PRO A 179 17.26 5.28 3.19
C PRO A 179 16.50 3.97 2.94
N GLY A 180 16.75 3.32 1.79
CA GLY A 180 15.99 2.14 1.36
C GLY A 180 16.26 0.83 2.11
N ASN A 181 17.17 0.84 3.08
CA ASN A 181 17.52 -0.33 3.90
C ASN A 181 16.81 -0.37 5.27
N VAL A 182 15.80 0.49 5.45
CA VAL A 182 14.97 0.56 6.68
C VAL A 182 13.82 -0.44 6.61
#